data_AF-A0A2E5ZFY6-F1
#
_entry.id   AF-A0A2E5ZFY6-F1
#
_cell.length_a   1.000
_cell.length_b   1.000
_cell.length_c   1.000
_cell.angle_alpha   90.00
_cell.angle_beta   90.00
_cell.angle_gamma   90.00
#
_symmetry.space_group_name_H-M   'P 1'
#
loop_
_entity.id
_entity.type
_entity.pdbx_description
1 polymer ?
#
loop_
_entity_poly.entity_id
_entity_poly.type
_entity_poly.pdbx_seq_one_letter_code
_entity_poly.pdbx_strand_id
1 'polypeptide(L)'
;MTVPTRRRPLAAAVAVGILGVLTAGIVPALAGPYDEEIAEARSRIADQRATMADGHSRIADLEARLVDLDRQIGQAEGRIGMEDQELAVLPVRIELLADRFIEVLASKNEPTILQQTMAVDAYVRNDERINDILNQSAQLTEDGLANVRDRMLYDSVIEEAQRRIELVRAELRLTAEAVVGLRSLVDAAEGRRQAELTLRTDIEGAKPAVRAEIEEVRRLIVDAEAGIVELEAEILRFERMAITRAWTGVQGEDVRRPALAVKIDNVTRAFPQAGVNQADVVYEELVEGGVTRLVAVFQSTSAATVGPVRSARTSDPPLLEGFDRPLFAYSGANRGTRNALRASPLTDAGYSRHESDYWRDQSRRPPHNLYTGTDRLWAHHADRTTVPPAPFVHRYPGQDLHPEAEVATGVSIDFGLTEVDYDWNGTGWARTHNGTAHVDAEGVRIAPANVVIQFIRYGRSAADLRSPEAITEGSGDAWLFTDGHVVRAQWHRPDAGRPATFTADGSEVRLSPGTTWVALAKEGTAEIRD
;
A
#
# COMPACT_ATOMS: atom_id res chain seq x y z
N MET A 1 63.56 5.05 17.02
CA MET A 1 62.80 3.96 16.40
C MET A 1 61.31 4.29 16.57
N THR A 2 60.72 5.07 15.69
CA THR A 2 59.91 4.63 14.53
C THR A 2 58.77 3.67 14.89
N VAL A 3 57.55 4.22 14.99
CA VAL A 3 56.29 3.86 14.28
C VAL A 3 55.10 4.22 15.18
N PRO A 4 54.18 5.13 14.75
CA PRO A 4 52.87 5.27 15.38
C PRO A 4 51.82 4.45 14.61
N THR A 5 51.09 3.59 15.31
CA THR A 5 49.94 2.85 14.80
C THR A 5 48.67 3.70 14.92
N ARG A 6 48.05 3.99 13.78
CA ARG A 6 46.69 4.52 13.65
C ARG A 6 45.68 3.48 14.16
N ARG A 7 44.71 3.90 14.98
CA ARG A 7 43.30 3.46 14.89
C ARG A 7 42.36 4.58 15.36
N ARG A 8 41.47 5.02 14.46
CA ARG A 8 40.25 5.79 14.76
C ARG A 8 39.16 4.82 15.25
N PRO A 9 38.17 5.32 16.01
CA PRO A 9 36.79 5.03 15.66
C PRO A 9 35.96 6.31 15.53
N LEU A 10 35.12 6.33 14.49
CA LEU A 10 34.02 7.29 14.34
C LEU A 10 32.94 6.95 15.38
N ALA A 11 32.55 7.94 16.19
CA ALA A 11 31.29 7.93 16.91
C ALA A 11 30.35 8.91 16.20
N ALA A 12 29.28 8.39 15.62
CA ALA A 12 28.19 9.17 15.05
C ALA A 12 27.29 9.67 16.20
N ALA A 13 27.13 10.98 16.29
CA ALA A 13 26.24 11.62 17.24
C ALA A 13 24.81 11.63 16.67
N VAL A 14 23.88 10.98 17.38
CA VAL A 14 22.44 11.09 17.16
C VAL A 14 21.94 12.27 17.98
N ALA A 15 21.51 13.34 17.30
CA ALA A 15 20.86 14.49 17.91
C ALA A 15 19.36 14.19 18.10
N VAL A 16 18.93 14.05 19.36
CA VAL A 16 17.52 13.99 19.74
C VAL A 16 17.02 15.43 19.95
N GLY A 17 16.23 15.94 19.00
CA GLY A 17 15.51 17.20 19.12
C GLY A 17 14.15 16.97 19.78
N ILE A 18 13.98 17.46 21.01
CA ILE A 18 12.69 17.57 21.69
C ILE A 18 12.00 18.84 21.16
N LEU A 19 10.89 18.70 20.46
CA LEU A 19 10.04 19.82 20.05
C LEU A 19 8.81 19.89 20.98
N GLY A 20 8.68 21.00 21.70
CA GLY A 20 7.55 21.29 22.58
C GLY A 20 6.27 21.55 21.81
N VAL A 21 5.17 21.00 22.31
CA VAL A 21 3.82 21.19 21.77
C VAL A 21 3.26 22.53 22.27
N LEU A 22 3.15 23.50 21.36
CA LEU A 22 2.26 24.65 21.48
C LEU A 22 0.85 24.19 21.12
N THR A 23 -0.09 24.25 22.06
CA THR A 23 -1.51 23.99 21.84
C THR A 23 -2.12 25.15 21.06
N ALA A 24 -2.11 25.06 19.73
CA ALA A 24 -2.97 25.86 18.86
C ALA A 24 -4.37 25.25 18.86
N GLY A 25 -5.41 26.10 18.95
CA GLY A 25 -6.80 25.68 18.94
C GLY A 25 -7.10 24.81 17.73
N ILE A 26 -7.73 23.67 17.98
CA ILE A 26 -8.20 22.74 16.97
C ILE A 26 -9.31 23.46 16.19
N VAL A 27 -8.96 24.00 15.02
CA VAL A 27 -9.94 24.22 13.95
C VAL A 27 -10.43 22.81 13.60
N PRO A 28 -11.74 22.51 13.66
CA PRO A 28 -12.22 21.21 13.23
C PRO A 28 -11.78 21.03 11.79
N ALA A 29 -10.95 20.01 11.53
CA ALA A 29 -10.59 19.60 10.19
C ALA A 29 -11.92 19.37 9.45
N LEU A 30 -12.17 20.19 8.43
CA LEU A 30 -13.38 20.06 7.64
C LEU A 30 -13.19 18.80 6.80
N ALA A 31 -14.10 17.84 6.97
CA ALA A 31 -14.08 16.63 6.18
C ALA A 31 -14.14 17.01 4.68
N GLY A 32 -13.14 16.56 3.93
CA GLY A 32 -13.14 16.60 2.47
C GLY A 32 -14.25 15.71 1.90
N PRO A 33 -14.63 15.92 0.63
CA PRO A 33 -15.78 15.24 0.02
C PRO A 33 -15.63 13.73 -0.14
N TYR A 34 -14.41 13.18 0.05
CA TYR A 34 -14.11 11.74 -0.02
C TYR A 34 -13.43 11.22 1.26
N ASP A 35 -13.47 11.96 2.37
CA ASP A 35 -12.75 11.59 3.59
C ASP A 35 -13.32 10.30 4.22
N GLU A 36 -14.63 10.07 4.10
CA GLU A 36 -15.27 8.84 4.57
C GLU A 36 -14.81 7.63 3.76
N GLU A 37 -14.78 7.74 2.43
CA GLU A 37 -14.32 6.68 1.52
C GLU A 37 -12.83 6.39 1.69
N ILE A 38 -12.00 7.43 1.86
CA ILE A 38 -10.57 7.26 2.16
C ILE A 38 -10.39 6.58 3.53
N ALA A 39 -11.18 6.95 4.54
CA ALA A 39 -11.11 6.32 5.86
C ALA A 39 -11.52 4.84 5.81
N GLU A 40 -12.57 4.50 5.05
CA GLU A 40 -13.00 3.12 4.84
C GLU A 40 -11.93 2.30 4.12
N ALA A 41 -11.34 2.82 3.04
CA ALA A 41 -10.26 2.15 2.32
C ALA A 41 -9.03 1.92 3.22
N ARG A 42 -8.67 2.91 4.06
CA ARG A 42 -7.60 2.76 5.06
C ARG A 42 -7.91 1.70 6.11
N SER A 43 -9.17 1.60 6.55
CA SER A 43 -9.61 0.53 7.45
C SER A 43 -9.43 -0.85 6.80
N ARG A 44 -9.85 -1.00 5.55
CA ARG A 44 -9.67 -2.26 4.80
C ARG A 44 -8.20 -2.62 4.60
N ILE A 45 -7.31 -1.64 4.38
CA ILE A 45 -5.85 -1.87 4.34
C ILE A 45 -5.36 -2.41 5.69
N ALA A 46 -5.87 -1.89 6.81
CA ALA A 46 -5.50 -2.38 8.14
C ALA A 46 -5.93 -3.86 8.33
N ASP A 47 -7.12 -4.23 7.85
CA ASP A 47 -7.60 -5.62 7.89
C ASP A 47 -6.72 -6.57 7.05
N GLN A 48 -6.29 -6.13 5.86
CA GLN A 48 -5.35 -6.90 5.03
C GLN A 48 -3.99 -7.06 5.72
N ARG A 49 -3.46 -6.01 6.35
CA ARG A 49 -2.22 -6.09 7.13
C ARG A 49 -2.33 -7.03 8.32
N ALA A 50 -3.49 -7.05 9.00
CA ALA A 50 -3.75 -8.02 10.06
C ALA A 50 -3.74 -9.46 9.53
N THR A 51 -4.40 -9.70 8.39
CA THR A 51 -4.40 -11.01 7.72
C THR A 51 -2.97 -11.48 7.37
N MET A 52 -2.13 -10.58 6.85
CA MET A 52 -0.73 -10.89 6.59
C MET A 52 0.05 -11.22 7.86
N ALA A 53 -0.16 -10.48 8.96
CA ALA A 53 0.52 -10.74 10.23
C ALA A 53 0.14 -12.11 10.80
N ASP A 54 -1.15 -12.45 10.80
CA ASP A 54 -1.66 -13.75 11.24
C ASP A 54 -1.12 -14.88 10.34
N GLY A 55 -1.09 -14.66 9.02
CA GLY A 55 -0.51 -15.59 8.06
C GLY A 55 0.97 -15.88 8.33
N HIS A 56 1.78 -14.85 8.57
CA HIS A 56 3.20 -15.02 8.93
C HIS A 56 3.37 -15.81 10.24
N SER A 57 2.55 -15.53 11.26
CA SER A 57 2.58 -16.31 12.52
C SER A 57 2.22 -17.76 12.28
N ARG A 58 1.19 -18.03 11.47
CA ARG A 58 0.75 -19.39 11.14
C ARG A 58 1.83 -20.18 10.38
N ILE A 59 2.52 -19.54 9.43
CA ILE A 59 3.65 -20.17 8.73
C ILE A 59 4.75 -20.53 9.71
N ALA A 60 5.11 -19.63 10.63
CA ALA A 60 6.15 -19.89 11.63
C ALA A 60 5.80 -21.12 12.52
N ASP A 61 4.53 -21.24 12.94
CA ASP A 61 4.05 -22.41 13.71
C ASP A 61 4.12 -23.71 12.89
N LEU A 62 3.74 -23.66 11.61
CA LEU A 62 3.80 -24.82 10.70
C LEU A 62 5.24 -25.23 10.39
N GLU A 63 6.15 -24.27 10.22
CA GLU A 63 7.58 -24.51 10.05
C GLU A 63 8.19 -25.13 11.31
N ALA A 64 7.83 -24.64 12.50
CA ALA A 64 8.23 -25.25 13.77
C ALA A 64 7.72 -26.70 13.90
N ARG A 65 6.51 -26.98 13.43
CA ARG A 65 5.96 -28.34 13.37
C ARG A 65 6.77 -29.25 12.42
N LEU A 66 7.20 -28.75 11.26
CA LEU A 66 8.07 -29.52 10.36
C LEU A 66 9.41 -29.87 11.03
N VAL A 67 10.02 -28.92 11.73
CA VAL A 67 11.25 -29.16 12.50
C VAL A 67 11.03 -30.22 13.58
N ASP A 68 9.89 -30.21 14.26
CA ASP A 68 9.56 -31.23 15.25
C ASP A 68 9.39 -32.63 14.62
N LEU A 69 8.74 -32.72 13.46
CA LEU A 69 8.62 -33.98 12.71
C LEU A 69 10.00 -34.51 12.32
N ASP A 70 10.90 -33.65 11.80
CA ASP A 70 12.27 -34.04 11.46
C ASP A 70 13.06 -34.54 12.68
N ARG A 71 12.88 -33.89 13.84
CA ARG A 71 13.45 -34.34 15.11
C ARG A 71 12.94 -35.72 15.51
N GLN A 72 11.64 -35.99 15.36
CA GLN A 72 11.06 -37.30 15.67
C GLN A 72 11.56 -38.39 14.71
N ILE A 73 11.74 -38.08 13.42
CA ILE A 73 12.36 -38.99 12.45
C ILE A 73 13.77 -39.35 12.90
N GLY A 74 14.61 -38.37 13.26
CA GLY A 74 15.96 -38.63 13.74
C GLY A 74 16.00 -39.49 15.01
N GLN A 75 15.02 -39.34 15.91
CA GLN A 75 14.89 -40.21 17.09
C GLN A 75 14.50 -41.65 16.72
N ALA A 76 13.55 -41.82 15.79
CA ALA A 76 13.16 -43.14 15.29
C ALA A 76 14.33 -43.83 14.56
N GLU A 77 15.08 -43.10 13.73
CA GLU A 77 16.28 -43.61 13.06
C GLU A 77 17.36 -44.03 14.05
N GLY A 78 17.57 -43.27 15.12
CA GLY A 78 18.48 -43.66 16.20
C GLY A 78 18.06 -44.96 16.89
N ARG A 79 16.75 -45.16 17.14
CA ARG A 79 16.22 -46.42 17.70
C ARG A 79 16.36 -47.59 16.74
N ILE A 80 16.03 -47.40 15.45
CA ILE A 80 16.24 -48.41 14.41
C ILE A 80 17.71 -48.84 14.38
N GLY A 81 18.65 -47.89 14.42
CA GLY A 81 20.08 -48.20 14.44
C GLY A 81 20.52 -49.02 15.65
N MET A 82 19.94 -48.78 16.84
CA MET A 82 20.21 -49.60 18.02
C MET A 82 19.70 -51.04 17.87
N GLU A 83 18.48 -51.21 17.34
CA GLU A 83 17.91 -52.55 17.08
C GLU A 83 18.68 -53.27 15.97
N ASP A 84 19.12 -52.57 14.92
CA ASP A 84 19.96 -53.12 13.85
C ASP A 84 21.30 -53.64 14.41
N GLN A 85 21.91 -52.91 15.35
CA GLN A 85 23.14 -53.35 16.01
C GLN A 85 22.90 -54.59 16.89
N GLU A 86 21.79 -54.65 17.62
CA GLU A 86 21.43 -55.82 18.42
C GLU A 86 21.20 -57.05 17.53
N LEU A 87 20.43 -56.88 16.45
CA LEU A 87 20.14 -57.92 15.45
C LEU A 87 21.39 -58.40 14.70
N ALA A 88 22.43 -57.57 14.57
CA ALA A 88 23.71 -58.01 14.00
C ALA A 88 24.50 -58.93 14.96
N VAL A 89 24.38 -58.74 16.27
CA VAL A 89 25.14 -59.48 17.29
C VAL A 89 24.45 -60.78 17.70
N LEU A 90 23.12 -60.81 17.75
CA LEU A 90 22.35 -61.97 18.22
C LEU A 90 22.63 -63.26 17.42
N PRO A 91 22.69 -63.27 16.07
CA PRO A 91 23.04 -64.47 15.30
C PRO A 91 24.43 -65.01 15.66
N VAL A 92 25.41 -64.13 15.85
CA VAL A 92 26.77 -64.53 16.26
C VAL A 92 26.74 -65.23 17.61
N ARG A 93 25.95 -64.73 18.57
CA ARG A 93 25.78 -65.40 19.88
C ARG A 93 25.09 -66.76 19.76
N ILE A 94 24.12 -66.90 18.85
CA ILE A 94 23.46 -68.19 18.58
C ILE A 94 24.46 -69.19 18.00
N GLU A 95 25.29 -68.79 17.04
CA GLU A 95 26.33 -69.66 16.46
C GLU A 95 27.35 -70.09 17.52
N LEU A 96 27.83 -69.17 18.37
CA LEU A 96 28.74 -69.51 19.47
C LEU A 96 28.12 -70.50 20.48
N LEU A 97 26.80 -70.38 20.75
CA LEU A 97 26.09 -71.37 21.57
C LEU A 97 25.92 -72.71 20.85
N ALA A 98 25.73 -72.70 19.53
CA ALA A 98 25.65 -73.92 18.73
C ALA A 98 26.98 -74.69 18.74
N ASP A 99 28.11 -73.99 18.60
CA ASP A 99 29.45 -74.57 18.75
C ASP A 99 29.63 -75.18 20.15
N ARG A 100 29.27 -74.44 21.20
CA ARG A 100 29.32 -74.96 22.57
C ARG A 100 28.44 -76.18 22.77
N PHE A 101 27.24 -76.20 22.17
CA PHE A 101 26.34 -77.34 22.22
C PHE A 101 26.97 -78.59 21.59
N ILE A 102 27.64 -78.42 20.44
CA ILE A 102 28.36 -79.51 19.75
C ILE A 102 29.50 -80.05 20.63
N GLU A 103 30.29 -79.17 21.25
CA GLU A 103 31.36 -79.57 22.18
C GLU A 103 30.83 -80.37 23.37
N VAL A 104 29.78 -79.86 24.03
CA VAL A 104 29.16 -80.52 25.18
C VAL A 104 28.57 -81.87 24.76
N LEU A 105 27.93 -81.96 23.60
CA LEU A 105 27.41 -83.22 23.06
C LEU A 105 28.53 -84.24 22.80
N ALA A 106 29.65 -83.79 22.21
CA ALA A 106 30.80 -84.65 21.94
C ALA A 106 31.43 -85.20 23.24
N SER A 107 31.45 -84.41 24.31
CA SER A 107 31.98 -84.84 25.62
C SER A 107 31.24 -86.02 26.25
N LYS A 108 30.03 -86.34 25.77
CA LYS A 108 29.24 -87.51 26.19
C LYS A 108 29.85 -88.84 25.76
N ASN A 109 30.66 -88.86 24.69
CA ASN A 109 31.11 -90.09 24.06
C ASN A 109 31.96 -90.95 25.01
N GLU A 110 32.96 -90.36 25.65
CA GLU A 110 33.88 -91.06 26.55
C GLU A 110 33.16 -91.73 27.74
N PRO A 111 32.32 -91.04 28.54
CA PRO A 111 31.58 -91.70 29.62
C PRO A 111 30.55 -92.71 29.13
N THR A 112 29.97 -92.51 27.94
CA THR A 112 29.04 -93.50 27.34
C THR A 112 29.76 -94.78 26.94
N ILE A 113 30.93 -94.67 26.30
CA ILE A 113 31.76 -95.83 25.96
C ILE A 113 32.21 -96.54 27.23
N LEU A 114 32.69 -95.80 28.24
CA LEU A 114 33.09 -96.37 29.52
C LEU A 114 31.94 -97.15 30.19
N GLN A 115 30.73 -96.57 30.21
CA GLN A 115 29.54 -97.23 30.72
C GLN A 115 29.20 -98.51 29.94
N GLN A 116 29.27 -98.48 28.60
CA GLN A 116 29.02 -99.65 27.76
C GLN A 116 30.08 -100.74 27.95
N THR A 117 31.36 -100.38 28.00
CA THR A 117 32.47 -101.32 28.24
C THR A 117 32.34 -101.98 29.60
N MET A 118 32.01 -101.22 30.66
CA MET A 118 31.77 -101.77 32.00
C MET A 118 30.53 -102.68 32.03
N ALA A 119 29.46 -102.33 31.32
CA ALA A 119 28.26 -103.17 31.24
C ALA A 119 28.49 -104.48 30.47
N VAL A 120 29.26 -104.43 29.37
CA VAL A 120 29.68 -105.61 28.60
C VAL A 120 30.64 -106.47 29.42
N ASP A 121 31.62 -105.89 30.10
CA ASP A 121 32.54 -106.63 30.97
C ASP A 121 31.80 -107.26 32.18
N ALA A 122 30.83 -106.56 32.77
CA ALA A 122 29.95 -107.11 33.79
C ALA A 122 29.10 -108.29 33.26
N TYR A 123 28.58 -108.21 32.03
CA TYR A 123 27.83 -109.30 31.39
C TYR A 123 28.73 -110.49 31.03
N VAL A 124 29.93 -110.24 30.51
CA VAL A 124 30.91 -111.27 30.10
C VAL A 124 31.52 -111.99 31.31
N ARG A 125 31.72 -111.31 32.44
CA ARG A 125 32.16 -111.92 33.70
C ARG A 125 31.03 -112.60 34.49
N ASN A 126 29.78 -112.44 34.07
CA ASN A 126 28.60 -113.04 34.71
C ASN A 126 28.29 -114.44 34.17
N ASP A 127 29.26 -115.35 34.25
CA ASP A 127 28.99 -116.78 34.21
C ASP A 127 29.67 -117.49 35.40
N GLU A 128 28.81 -118.13 36.22
CA GLU A 128 29.08 -119.18 37.23
C GLU A 128 29.43 -118.90 38.71
N ARG A 129 29.57 -117.69 39.28
CA ARG A 129 29.94 -117.61 40.73
C ARG A 129 29.32 -116.53 41.65
N ILE A 130 28.21 -115.89 41.29
CA ILE A 130 27.61 -114.81 42.12
C ILE A 130 26.16 -115.12 42.55
N ASN A 131 25.92 -116.33 43.05
CA ASN A 131 24.72 -116.61 43.87
C ASN A 131 25.01 -117.40 45.17
N ASP A 132 26.25 -117.84 45.40
CA ASP A 132 26.67 -118.36 46.69
C ASP A 132 27.44 -117.28 47.46
N ILE A 133 27.10 -117.14 48.74
CA ILE A 133 27.58 -116.14 49.74
C ILE A 133 26.60 -114.97 49.98
N LEU A 134 25.35 -115.34 50.29
CA LEU A 134 24.53 -114.63 51.28
C LEU A 134 24.27 -115.49 52.53
N ASN A 135 25.13 -116.50 52.77
CA ASN A 135 25.16 -117.29 54.00
C ASN A 135 26.55 -117.89 54.21
N GLN A 136 27.52 -117.10 54.68
CA GLN A 136 28.46 -117.57 55.69
C GLN A 136 29.32 -116.45 56.28
N SER A 137 29.25 -116.44 57.61
CA SER A 137 30.03 -115.67 58.56
C SER A 137 31.54 -115.92 58.43
N ALA A 138 32.30 -114.84 58.49
CA ALA A 138 33.63 -114.73 59.07
C ALA A 138 34.67 -115.79 58.67
N GLN A 139 35.37 -115.52 57.57
CA GLN A 139 36.82 -115.68 57.45
C GLN A 139 37.26 -114.92 56.19
N LEU A 140 37.86 -113.74 56.40
CA LEU A 140 38.43 -112.93 55.32
C LEU A 140 39.73 -113.59 54.86
N THR A 141 39.63 -114.46 53.86
CA THR A 141 40.77 -114.86 53.02
C THR A 141 41.07 -113.75 52.01
N GLU A 142 42.36 -113.53 51.71
CA GLU A 142 42.86 -112.44 50.85
C GLU A 142 42.11 -112.31 49.50
N ASP A 143 41.65 -113.44 48.93
CA ASP A 143 40.93 -113.49 47.65
C ASP A 143 39.47 -112.96 47.71
N GLY A 144 38.81 -113.00 48.87
CA GLY A 144 37.44 -112.47 49.05
C GLY A 144 37.40 -110.95 49.21
N LEU A 145 38.45 -110.37 49.80
CA LEU A 145 38.65 -108.92 49.92
C LEU A 145 38.98 -108.27 48.57
N ALA A 146 39.69 -108.98 47.69
CA ALA A 146 39.94 -108.54 46.32
C ALA A 146 38.64 -108.42 45.51
N ASN A 147 37.76 -109.43 45.58
CA ASN A 147 36.48 -109.42 44.85
C ASN A 147 35.49 -108.34 45.33
N VAL A 148 35.42 -108.04 46.63
CA VAL A 148 34.58 -106.94 47.16
C VAL A 148 35.16 -105.57 46.78
N ARG A 149 36.48 -105.42 46.84
CA ARG A 149 37.19 -104.20 46.44
C ARG A 149 37.02 -103.92 44.95
N ASP A 150 37.13 -104.94 44.10
CA ASP A 150 36.92 -104.82 42.66
C ASP A 150 35.46 -104.43 42.38
N ARG A 151 34.46 -105.06 43.03
CA ARG A 151 33.05 -104.65 42.86
C ARG A 151 32.78 -103.20 43.28
N MET A 152 33.33 -102.75 44.40
CA MET A 152 33.21 -101.35 44.84
C MET A 152 33.89 -100.37 43.87
N LEU A 153 35.05 -100.75 43.30
CA LEU A 153 35.72 -99.95 42.28
C LEU A 153 34.90 -99.92 40.98
N TYR A 154 34.31 -101.04 40.56
CA TYR A 154 33.41 -101.12 39.41
C TYR A 154 32.15 -100.26 39.57
N ASP A 155 31.44 -100.41 40.69
CA ASP A 155 30.24 -99.63 40.99
C ASP A 155 30.58 -98.13 41.04
N SER A 156 31.74 -97.75 41.62
CA SER A 156 32.19 -96.36 41.65
C SER A 156 32.48 -95.77 40.26
N VAL A 157 33.02 -96.57 39.33
CA VAL A 157 33.32 -96.14 37.96
C VAL A 157 32.04 -96.04 37.13
N ILE A 158 31.08 -96.95 37.31
CA ILE A 158 29.76 -96.90 36.68
C ILE A 158 28.96 -95.69 37.17
N GLU A 159 28.93 -95.45 38.48
CA GLU A 159 28.27 -94.28 39.05
C GLU A 159 28.92 -92.97 38.58
N GLU A 160 30.25 -92.92 38.45
CA GLU A 160 30.96 -91.76 37.94
C GLU A 160 30.65 -91.50 36.45
N ALA A 161 30.60 -92.55 35.63
CA ALA A 161 30.20 -92.43 34.22
C ALA A 161 28.75 -91.94 34.09
N GLN A 162 27.83 -92.43 34.94
CA GLN A 162 26.45 -91.98 35.00
C GLN A 162 26.34 -90.51 35.43
N ARG A 163 27.03 -90.10 36.50
CA ARG A 163 27.08 -88.69 36.94
C ARG A 163 27.59 -87.76 35.83
N ARG A 164 28.62 -88.17 35.09
CA ARG A 164 29.14 -87.39 33.94
C ARG A 164 28.12 -87.28 32.81
N ILE A 165 27.39 -88.37 32.48
CA ILE A 165 26.32 -88.34 31.47
C ILE A 165 25.18 -87.42 31.92
N GLU A 166 24.80 -87.44 33.19
CA GLU A 166 23.76 -86.56 33.75
C GLU A 166 24.18 -85.09 33.71
N LEU A 167 25.45 -84.79 34.05
CA LEU A 167 26.01 -83.44 33.95
C LEU A 167 25.98 -82.92 32.51
N VAL A 168 26.40 -83.74 31.53
CA VAL A 168 26.34 -83.39 30.11
C VAL A 168 24.90 -83.16 29.66
N ARG A 169 23.93 -83.99 30.10
CA ARG A 169 22.51 -83.77 29.79
C ARG A 169 21.98 -82.46 30.37
N ALA A 170 22.37 -82.11 31.59
CA ALA A 170 21.99 -80.84 32.21
C ALA A 170 22.57 -79.64 31.43
N GLU A 171 23.84 -79.71 31.02
CA GLU A 171 24.51 -78.66 30.26
C GLU A 171 23.92 -78.50 28.84
N LEU A 172 23.56 -79.61 28.18
CA LEU A 172 22.82 -79.59 26.90
C LEU A 172 21.45 -78.91 27.05
N ARG A 173 20.73 -79.18 28.14
CA ARG A 173 19.44 -78.56 28.40
C ARG A 173 19.57 -77.05 28.63
N LEU A 174 20.54 -76.62 29.43
CA LEU A 174 20.81 -75.20 29.66
C LEU A 174 21.20 -74.47 28.38
N THR A 175 22.01 -75.11 27.52
CA THR A 175 22.41 -74.53 26.24
C THR A 175 21.22 -74.43 25.28
N ALA A 176 20.32 -75.43 25.26
CA ALA A 176 19.10 -75.39 24.46
C ALA A 176 18.13 -74.28 24.94
N GLU A 177 17.95 -74.14 26.26
CA GLU A 177 17.17 -73.04 26.86
C GLU A 177 17.77 -71.66 26.49
N ALA A 178 19.10 -71.53 26.50
CA ALA A 178 19.79 -70.30 26.09
C ALA A 178 19.58 -69.96 24.61
N VAL A 179 19.60 -70.96 23.70
CA VAL A 179 19.31 -70.76 22.27
C VAL A 179 17.87 -70.29 22.06
N VAL A 180 16.89 -70.88 22.75
CA VAL A 180 15.49 -70.45 22.70
C VAL A 180 15.35 -69.00 23.20
N GLY A 181 16.04 -68.65 24.29
CA GLY A 181 16.08 -67.29 24.81
C GLY A 181 16.64 -66.28 23.79
N LEU A 182 17.77 -66.59 23.14
CA LEU A 182 18.34 -65.74 22.11
C LEU A 182 17.43 -65.58 20.88
N ARG A 183 16.76 -66.64 20.44
CA ARG A 183 15.79 -66.55 19.33
C ARG A 183 14.60 -65.66 19.70
N SER A 184 14.09 -65.76 20.93
CA SER A 184 13.04 -64.85 21.41
C SER A 184 13.52 -63.39 21.46
N LEU A 185 14.81 -63.13 21.74
CA LEU A 185 15.37 -61.78 21.67
C LEU A 185 15.45 -61.26 20.23
N VAL A 186 15.78 -62.12 19.26
CA VAL A 186 15.74 -61.76 17.83
C VAL A 186 14.33 -61.34 17.43
N ASP A 187 13.32 -62.17 17.69
CA ASP A 187 11.93 -61.86 17.35
C ASP A 187 11.46 -60.54 18.00
N ALA A 188 11.86 -60.31 19.25
CA ALA A 188 11.53 -59.07 19.97
C ALA A 188 12.22 -57.83 19.36
N ALA A 189 13.50 -57.95 18.97
CA ALA A 189 14.24 -56.87 18.33
C ALA A 189 13.73 -56.56 16.92
N GLU A 190 13.38 -57.60 16.13
CA GLU A 190 12.74 -57.43 14.83
C GLU A 190 11.38 -56.72 14.95
N GLY A 191 10.58 -57.11 15.95
CA GLY A 191 9.29 -56.46 16.24
C GLY A 191 9.44 -54.98 16.60
N ARG A 192 10.39 -54.63 17.49
CA ARG A 192 10.67 -53.23 17.85
C ARG A 192 11.18 -52.42 16.65
N ARG A 193 12.11 -52.99 15.88
CA ARG A 193 12.64 -52.36 14.66
C ARG A 193 11.53 -52.06 13.66
N GLN A 194 10.63 -53.02 13.41
CA GLN A 194 9.53 -52.84 12.48
C GLN A 194 8.54 -51.76 12.96
N ALA A 195 8.27 -51.69 14.26
CA ALA A 195 7.42 -50.64 14.82
C ALA A 195 8.01 -49.24 14.61
N GLU A 196 9.32 -49.07 14.82
CA GLU A 196 9.99 -47.78 14.58
C GLU A 196 10.06 -47.42 13.09
N LEU A 197 10.22 -48.40 12.18
CA LEU A 197 10.17 -48.17 10.74
C LEU A 197 8.78 -47.69 10.26
N THR A 198 7.72 -48.28 10.80
CA THR A 198 6.35 -47.83 10.54
C THR A 198 6.14 -46.41 11.06
N LEU A 199 6.53 -46.14 12.31
CA LEU A 199 6.43 -44.81 12.91
C LEU A 199 7.16 -43.75 12.07
N ARG A 200 8.39 -44.03 11.64
CA ARG A 200 9.17 -43.12 10.77
C ARG A 200 8.43 -42.81 9.47
N THR A 201 7.84 -43.83 8.85
CA THR A 201 7.12 -43.70 7.59
C THR A 201 5.85 -42.87 7.75
N ASP A 202 5.11 -43.08 8.83
CA ASP A 202 3.90 -42.32 9.16
C ASP A 202 4.23 -40.83 9.40
N ILE A 203 5.32 -40.54 10.12
CA ILE A 203 5.78 -39.16 10.38
C ILE A 203 6.21 -38.48 9.07
N GLU A 204 6.98 -39.15 8.21
CA GLU A 204 7.39 -38.61 6.91
C GLU A 204 6.17 -38.34 6.01
N GLY A 205 5.16 -39.23 6.06
CA GLY A 205 3.89 -39.08 5.34
C GLY A 205 3.04 -37.90 5.79
N ALA A 206 3.26 -37.35 6.99
CA ALA A 206 2.54 -36.18 7.49
C ALA A 206 3.09 -34.83 6.96
N LYS A 207 4.37 -34.77 6.56
CA LYS A 207 5.04 -33.54 6.12
C LYS A 207 4.42 -32.89 4.87
N PRO A 208 4.00 -33.62 3.82
CA PRO A 208 3.35 -33.02 2.65
C PRO A 208 2.09 -32.21 2.98
N ALA A 209 1.27 -32.68 3.93
CA ALA A 209 0.06 -31.96 4.34
C ALA A 209 0.40 -30.62 5.02
N VAL A 210 1.40 -30.61 5.91
CA VAL A 210 1.87 -29.37 6.57
C VAL A 210 2.45 -28.39 5.54
N ARG A 211 3.23 -28.89 4.57
CA ARG A 211 3.75 -28.06 3.47
C ARG A 211 2.64 -27.47 2.60
N ALA A 212 1.59 -28.25 2.32
CA ALA A 212 0.45 -27.76 1.56
C ALA A 212 -0.29 -26.64 2.32
N GLU A 213 -0.44 -26.75 3.64
CA GLU A 213 -1.02 -25.69 4.48
C GLU A 213 -0.17 -24.41 4.46
N ILE A 214 1.17 -24.53 4.50
CA ILE A 214 2.07 -23.38 4.34
C ILE A 214 1.85 -22.67 3.00
N GLU A 215 1.76 -23.41 1.91
CA GLU A 215 1.53 -22.83 0.57
C GLU A 215 0.15 -22.17 0.44
N GLU A 216 -0.88 -22.70 1.11
CA GLU A 216 -2.19 -22.07 1.19
C GLU A 216 -2.12 -20.73 1.93
N VAL A 217 -1.45 -20.69 3.09
CA VAL A 217 -1.27 -19.45 3.86
C VAL A 217 -0.43 -18.43 3.09
N ARG A 218 0.61 -18.86 2.37
CA ARG A 218 1.41 -17.98 1.49
C ARG A 218 0.54 -17.34 0.41
N ARG A 219 -0.39 -18.10 -0.19
CA ARG A 219 -1.32 -17.55 -1.19
C ARG A 219 -2.22 -16.47 -0.58
N LEU A 220 -2.74 -16.69 0.62
CA LEU A 220 -3.55 -15.67 1.33
C LEU A 220 -2.76 -14.38 1.58
N ILE A 221 -1.47 -14.47 1.91
CA ILE A 221 -0.60 -13.30 2.08
C ILE A 221 -0.46 -12.53 0.75
N VAL A 222 -0.20 -13.24 -0.36
CA VAL A 222 -0.09 -12.62 -1.69
C VAL A 222 -1.40 -11.94 -2.11
N ASP A 223 -2.54 -12.57 -1.85
CA ASP A 223 -3.85 -11.99 -2.16
C ASP A 223 -4.12 -10.73 -1.32
N ALA A 224 -3.73 -10.74 -0.04
CA ALA A 224 -3.82 -9.58 0.84
C ALA A 224 -2.92 -8.42 0.39
N GLU A 225 -1.68 -8.71 -0.04
CA GLU A 225 -0.76 -7.72 -0.61
C GLU A 225 -1.35 -7.07 -1.88
N ALA A 226 -1.92 -7.86 -2.79
CA ALA A 226 -2.59 -7.34 -3.97
C ALA A 226 -3.77 -6.45 -3.61
N GLY A 227 -4.59 -6.86 -2.63
CA GLY A 227 -5.70 -6.06 -2.11
C GLY A 227 -5.27 -4.71 -1.53
N ILE A 228 -4.11 -4.63 -0.86
CA ILE A 228 -3.55 -3.36 -0.37
C ILE A 228 -3.22 -2.43 -1.54
N VAL A 229 -2.57 -2.93 -2.59
CA VAL A 229 -2.21 -2.13 -3.78
C VAL A 229 -3.45 -1.54 -4.45
N GLU A 230 -4.52 -2.32 -4.60
CA GLU A 230 -5.79 -1.85 -5.16
C GLU A 230 -6.42 -0.75 -4.30
N LEU A 231 -6.45 -0.94 -2.98
CA LEU A 231 -6.98 0.06 -2.04
C LEU A 231 -6.15 1.35 -2.01
N GLU A 232 -4.83 1.25 -2.11
CA GLU A 232 -3.94 2.43 -2.19
C GLU A 232 -4.19 3.22 -3.49
N ALA A 233 -4.42 2.54 -4.61
CA ALA A 233 -4.79 3.19 -5.87
C ALA A 233 -6.16 3.87 -5.79
N GLU A 234 -7.12 3.25 -5.09
CA GLU A 234 -8.45 3.82 -4.82
C GLU A 234 -8.35 5.08 -3.94
N ILE A 235 -7.56 5.04 -2.86
CA ILE A 235 -7.27 6.22 -2.04
C ILE A 235 -6.68 7.34 -2.90
N LEU A 236 -5.67 7.04 -3.71
CA LEU A 236 -5.04 8.05 -4.57
C LEU A 236 -6.05 8.65 -5.58
N ARG A 237 -6.96 7.83 -6.11
CA ARG A 237 -8.05 8.31 -6.96
C ARG A 237 -8.98 9.26 -6.20
N PHE A 238 -9.39 8.90 -4.98
CA PHE A 238 -10.20 9.77 -4.14
C PHE A 238 -9.45 11.05 -3.77
N GLU A 239 -8.16 11.00 -3.45
CA GLU A 239 -7.34 12.19 -3.17
C GLU A 239 -7.21 13.09 -4.42
N ARG A 240 -7.16 12.52 -5.63
CA ARG A 240 -7.21 13.27 -6.90
C ARG A 240 -8.60 13.84 -7.19
N MET A 241 -9.66 13.20 -6.70
CA MET A 241 -11.03 13.68 -6.84
C MET A 241 -11.40 14.67 -5.73
N ALA A 242 -10.74 14.62 -4.57
CA ALA A 242 -10.93 15.47 -3.39
C ALA A 242 -10.43 16.91 -3.59
N ILE A 243 -10.41 17.35 -4.83
CA ILE A 243 -9.98 18.66 -5.25
C ILE A 243 -11.22 19.47 -5.54
N THR A 244 -11.48 20.50 -4.74
CA THR A 244 -12.00 21.74 -5.29
C THR A 244 -11.89 22.87 -4.29
N ARG A 245 -10.95 23.80 -4.54
CA ARG A 245 -11.37 25.20 -4.54
C ARG A 245 -12.35 25.34 -5.70
N ALA A 246 -13.64 25.40 -5.41
CA ALA A 246 -14.72 25.27 -6.41
C ALA A 246 -14.50 26.19 -7.62
N TRP A 247 -13.90 27.37 -7.39
CA TRP A 247 -13.70 28.42 -8.38
C TRP A 247 -12.58 28.21 -9.39
N THR A 248 -11.53 27.48 -9.03
CA THR A 248 -10.37 27.23 -9.90
C THR A 248 -10.11 25.76 -10.14
N GLY A 249 -10.80 24.86 -9.45
CA GLY A 249 -10.57 23.42 -9.56
C GLY A 249 -9.19 22.96 -9.09
N VAL A 250 -8.41 23.83 -8.41
CA VAL A 250 -7.09 23.47 -7.86
C VAL A 250 -7.21 22.82 -6.49
N GLN A 251 -6.20 22.02 -6.14
CA GLN A 251 -6.09 21.30 -4.85
C GLN A 251 -6.19 22.24 -3.65
N GLY A 252 -7.11 21.94 -2.74
CA GLY A 252 -7.26 22.63 -1.46
C GLY A 252 -8.69 22.67 -0.95
N GLU A 253 -8.87 23.24 0.24
CA GLU A 253 -10.18 23.54 0.82
C GLU A 253 -10.75 24.86 0.26
N ASP A 254 -12.08 24.93 0.19
CA ASP A 254 -12.79 26.16 -0.16
C ASP A 254 -12.56 27.27 0.86
N VAL A 255 -12.20 28.46 0.37
CA VAL A 255 -12.06 29.63 1.23
C VAL A 255 -13.43 30.24 1.48
N ARG A 256 -13.88 30.26 2.74
CA ARG A 256 -15.19 30.76 3.13
C ARG A 256 -15.26 32.29 3.17
N ARG A 257 -15.49 32.91 2.01
CA ARG A 257 -15.66 34.37 1.84
C ARG A 257 -16.38 34.71 0.53
N PRO A 258 -17.00 35.90 0.42
CA PRO A 258 -17.64 36.34 -0.82
C PRO A 258 -16.62 36.62 -1.91
N ALA A 259 -17.09 36.57 -3.16
CA ALA A 259 -16.31 37.04 -4.29
C ALA A 259 -16.09 38.56 -4.24
N LEU A 260 -14.92 38.99 -4.70
CA LEU A 260 -14.53 40.39 -4.87
C LEU A 260 -14.16 40.62 -6.32
N ALA A 261 -14.91 41.48 -7.00
CA ALA A 261 -14.62 41.92 -8.36
C ALA A 261 -13.96 43.30 -8.34
N VAL A 262 -12.84 43.44 -9.06
CA VAL A 262 -12.12 44.70 -9.20
C VAL A 262 -12.10 45.12 -10.65
N LYS A 263 -12.62 46.31 -10.95
CA LYS A 263 -12.59 46.90 -12.29
C LYS A 263 -11.19 47.46 -12.57
N ILE A 264 -10.52 46.96 -13.59
CA ILE A 264 -9.12 47.27 -13.89
C ILE A 264 -9.00 47.91 -15.28
N ASP A 265 -8.13 48.92 -15.38
CA ASP A 265 -7.77 49.57 -16.63
C ASP A 265 -7.04 48.60 -17.56
N ASN A 266 -7.36 48.61 -18.86
CA ASN A 266 -6.69 47.76 -19.85
C ASN A 266 -6.12 48.53 -21.04
N VAL A 267 -5.98 49.85 -20.93
CA VAL A 267 -5.25 50.62 -21.96
C VAL A 267 -3.75 50.50 -21.75
N THR A 268 -2.95 50.64 -22.82
CA THR A 268 -1.49 50.52 -22.78
C THR A 268 -0.81 51.38 -21.70
N ARG A 269 -1.32 52.60 -21.44
CA ARG A 269 -0.77 53.48 -20.39
C ARG A 269 -0.98 52.97 -18.97
N ALA A 270 -1.88 52.02 -18.78
CA ALA A 270 -2.15 51.35 -17.52
C ALA A 270 -1.33 50.08 -17.32
N PHE A 271 -0.53 49.67 -18.31
CA PHE A 271 0.31 48.49 -18.20
C PHE A 271 1.64 48.82 -17.48
N PRO A 272 2.24 47.84 -16.79
CA PRO A 272 1.61 46.58 -16.38
C PRO A 272 0.56 46.80 -15.28
N GLN A 273 -0.45 45.92 -15.22
CA GLN A 273 -1.40 45.86 -14.12
C GLN A 273 -0.86 45.00 -12.98
N ALA A 274 -1.29 45.28 -11.75
CA ALA A 274 -0.96 44.48 -10.57
C ALA A 274 -2.14 43.57 -10.19
N GLY A 275 -1.83 42.38 -9.67
CA GLY A 275 -2.83 41.50 -9.05
C GLY A 275 -3.63 40.61 -10.00
N VAL A 276 -3.50 40.80 -11.32
CA VAL A 276 -4.33 40.11 -12.33
C VAL A 276 -4.01 38.62 -12.48
N ASN A 277 -2.76 38.20 -12.23
CA ASN A 277 -2.37 36.79 -12.25
C ASN A 277 -2.91 36.01 -11.04
N GLN A 278 -3.29 36.71 -9.97
CA GLN A 278 -3.87 36.10 -8.79
C GLN A 278 -5.39 35.94 -8.91
N ALA A 279 -6.06 36.62 -9.85
CA ALA A 279 -7.50 36.52 -10.00
C ALA A 279 -7.93 35.12 -10.43
N ASP A 280 -8.99 34.58 -9.82
CA ASP A 280 -9.54 33.27 -10.20
C ASP A 280 -10.15 33.34 -11.60
N VAL A 281 -10.88 34.42 -11.86
CA VAL A 281 -11.50 34.72 -13.17
C VAL A 281 -11.26 36.16 -13.57
N VAL A 282 -10.93 36.41 -14.83
CA VAL A 282 -10.82 37.76 -15.40
C VAL A 282 -11.72 37.90 -16.60
N TYR A 283 -12.70 38.80 -16.56
CA TYR A 283 -13.50 39.16 -17.74
C TYR A 283 -12.89 40.35 -18.46
N GLU A 284 -12.80 40.29 -19.77
CA GLU A 284 -12.44 41.40 -20.64
C GLU A 284 -13.66 41.85 -21.44
N GLU A 285 -14.06 43.11 -21.25
CA GLU A 285 -15.20 43.70 -21.96
C GLU A 285 -14.81 44.97 -22.72
N LEU A 286 -15.51 45.23 -23.83
CA LEU A 286 -15.38 46.46 -24.59
C LEU A 286 -15.96 47.65 -23.81
N VAL A 287 -15.29 48.79 -23.86
CA VAL A 287 -15.75 50.07 -23.29
C VAL A 287 -15.68 51.20 -24.34
N GLU A 288 -15.87 52.46 -23.91
CA GLU A 288 -15.88 53.60 -24.84
C GLU A 288 -14.60 53.69 -25.68
N GLY A 289 -14.77 53.99 -26.96
CA GLY A 289 -13.64 54.27 -27.86
C GLY A 289 -12.94 53.04 -28.40
N GLY A 290 -13.50 51.83 -28.26
CA GLY A 290 -12.94 50.62 -28.86
C GLY A 290 -11.78 49.99 -28.08
N VAL A 291 -11.54 50.43 -26.85
CA VAL A 291 -10.61 49.80 -25.91
C VAL A 291 -11.37 48.87 -24.96
N THR A 292 -10.65 48.00 -24.25
CA THR A 292 -11.25 47.09 -23.26
C THR A 292 -10.98 47.52 -21.81
N ARG A 293 -11.70 46.91 -20.88
CA ARG A 293 -11.38 46.89 -19.44
C ARG A 293 -11.48 45.47 -18.90
N LEU A 294 -10.71 45.21 -17.86
CA LEU A 294 -10.75 43.94 -17.15
C LEU A 294 -11.66 44.04 -15.93
N VAL A 295 -12.30 42.94 -15.57
CA VAL A 295 -12.98 42.71 -14.29
C VAL A 295 -12.32 41.48 -13.68
N ALA A 296 -11.40 41.70 -12.75
CA ALA A 296 -10.68 40.63 -12.06
C ALA A 296 -11.49 40.21 -10.83
N VAL A 297 -11.91 38.95 -10.78
CA VAL A 297 -12.71 38.37 -9.70
C VAL A 297 -11.84 37.45 -8.86
N PHE A 298 -11.87 37.68 -7.55
CA PHE A 298 -11.12 36.94 -6.55
C PHE A 298 -12.09 36.29 -5.56
N GLN A 299 -11.82 35.05 -5.18
CA GLN A 299 -12.55 34.26 -4.20
C GLN A 299 -11.60 33.30 -3.49
N SER A 300 -10.76 32.57 -4.22
CA SER A 300 -9.87 31.53 -3.67
C SER A 300 -8.48 32.07 -3.31
N THR A 301 -8.06 33.18 -3.91
CA THR A 301 -6.73 33.80 -3.76
C THR A 301 -6.82 35.23 -3.23
N SER A 302 -5.70 35.79 -2.81
CA SER A 302 -5.60 37.20 -2.40
C SER A 302 -4.50 37.90 -3.18
N ALA A 303 -4.64 39.21 -3.39
CA ALA A 303 -3.61 40.06 -3.97
C ALA A 303 -3.40 41.30 -3.11
N ALA A 304 -2.14 41.53 -2.71
CA ALA A 304 -1.75 42.67 -1.89
C ALA A 304 -1.95 44.01 -2.63
N THR A 305 -1.73 44.01 -3.94
CA THR A 305 -1.94 45.18 -4.82
C THR A 305 -2.72 44.75 -6.07
N VAL A 306 -3.80 45.46 -6.37
CA VAL A 306 -4.65 45.26 -7.55
C VAL A 306 -4.94 46.60 -8.22
N GLY A 307 -4.76 46.67 -9.53
CA GLY A 307 -5.06 47.86 -10.33
C GLY A 307 -4.19 48.01 -11.59
N PRO A 308 -4.25 49.16 -12.30
CA PRO A 308 -4.97 50.36 -11.89
C PRO A 308 -6.50 50.20 -11.89
N VAL A 309 -7.15 50.54 -10.79
CA VAL A 309 -8.60 50.47 -10.62
C VAL A 309 -9.29 51.53 -11.49
N ARG A 310 -10.36 51.14 -12.17
CA ARG A 310 -11.07 51.98 -13.14
C ARG A 310 -12.57 52.06 -12.96
N SER A 311 -13.15 52.92 -13.79
CA SER A 311 -14.56 53.27 -13.70
C SER A 311 -15.47 52.13 -14.12
N ALA A 312 -16.54 51.96 -13.35
CA ALA A 312 -17.58 50.99 -13.64
C ALA A 312 -18.44 51.40 -14.84
N ARG A 313 -19.14 50.43 -15.43
CA ARG A 313 -20.08 50.53 -16.56
C ARG A 313 -21.41 49.86 -16.21
N THR A 314 -22.44 50.11 -17.01
CA THR A 314 -23.77 49.51 -16.80
C THR A 314 -23.81 48.02 -17.13
N SER A 315 -22.80 47.50 -17.81
CA SER A 315 -22.58 46.05 -18.01
C SER A 315 -22.06 45.33 -16.76
N ASP A 316 -21.41 46.02 -15.83
CA ASP A 316 -20.80 45.38 -14.66
C ASP A 316 -21.83 44.73 -13.73
N PRO A 317 -22.97 45.35 -13.37
CA PRO A 317 -24.01 44.70 -12.57
C PRO A 317 -24.51 43.37 -13.16
N PRO A 318 -25.09 43.31 -14.37
CA PRO A 318 -25.59 42.05 -14.90
C PRO A 318 -24.48 41.01 -15.12
N LEU A 319 -23.23 41.42 -15.35
CA LEU A 319 -22.11 40.48 -15.38
C LEU A 319 -21.84 39.85 -14.00
N LEU A 320 -21.89 40.65 -12.94
CA LEU A 320 -21.39 40.25 -11.61
C LEU A 320 -22.46 39.65 -10.68
N GLU A 321 -23.73 39.81 -10.98
CA GLU A 321 -24.83 39.31 -10.14
C GLU A 321 -24.77 37.80 -9.85
N GLY A 322 -24.24 37.02 -10.80
CA GLY A 322 -24.11 35.57 -10.71
C GLY A 322 -23.10 35.07 -9.68
N PHE A 323 -22.29 35.95 -9.10
CA PHE A 323 -21.27 35.61 -8.10
C PHE A 323 -21.74 35.80 -6.65
N ASP A 324 -23.04 35.64 -6.40
CA ASP A 324 -23.70 35.81 -5.10
C ASP A 324 -23.37 37.15 -4.40
N ARG A 325 -23.84 38.24 -5.01
CA ARG A 325 -23.73 39.61 -4.45
C ARG A 325 -22.28 39.99 -4.14
N PRO A 326 -21.36 39.93 -5.12
CA PRO A 326 -19.94 40.15 -4.86
C PRO A 326 -19.68 41.58 -4.36
N LEU A 327 -18.54 41.75 -3.69
CA LEU A 327 -17.96 43.07 -3.46
C LEU A 327 -17.49 43.61 -4.81
N PHE A 328 -17.80 44.86 -5.14
CA PHE A 328 -17.39 45.47 -6.40
C PHE A 328 -16.57 46.74 -6.18
N ALA A 329 -15.30 46.67 -6.56
CA ALA A 329 -14.30 47.72 -6.43
C ALA A 329 -14.08 48.44 -7.77
N TYR A 330 -14.29 49.76 -7.77
CA TYR A 330 -14.17 50.61 -8.94
C TYR A 330 -13.77 52.04 -8.54
N SER A 331 -13.20 52.80 -9.47
CA SER A 331 -12.63 54.13 -9.17
C SER A 331 -13.67 55.27 -9.17
N GLY A 332 -14.87 55.00 -9.68
CA GLY A 332 -15.95 55.97 -9.87
C GLY A 332 -16.80 55.64 -11.10
N ALA A 333 -17.94 56.31 -11.27
CA ALA A 333 -18.79 56.11 -12.44
C ALA A 333 -19.66 57.35 -12.72
N ASN A 334 -20.21 57.45 -13.94
CA ASN A 334 -21.15 58.52 -14.28
C ASN A 334 -22.46 58.40 -13.46
N ARG A 335 -23.33 59.42 -13.51
CA ARG A 335 -24.57 59.42 -12.70
C ARG A 335 -25.48 58.23 -13.00
N GLY A 336 -25.66 57.87 -14.27
CA GLY A 336 -26.51 56.75 -14.69
C GLY A 336 -25.98 55.41 -14.20
N THR A 337 -24.69 55.14 -14.39
CA THR A 337 -24.05 53.92 -13.90
C THR A 337 -24.07 53.84 -12.37
N ARG A 338 -23.86 54.95 -11.65
CA ARG A 338 -24.01 54.97 -10.18
C ARG A 338 -25.44 54.66 -9.74
N ASN A 339 -26.46 55.04 -10.52
CA ASN A 339 -27.84 54.63 -10.23
C ASN A 339 -28.03 53.12 -10.45
N ALA A 340 -27.51 52.59 -11.56
CA ALA A 340 -27.56 51.15 -11.85
C ALA A 340 -26.86 50.32 -10.75
N LEU A 341 -25.68 50.73 -10.31
CA LEU A 341 -24.94 50.08 -9.22
C LEU A 341 -25.68 50.12 -7.88
N ARG A 342 -26.38 51.22 -7.58
CA ARG A 342 -27.20 51.31 -6.35
C ARG A 342 -28.46 50.45 -6.40
N ALA A 343 -28.96 50.19 -7.60
CA ALA A 343 -30.15 49.38 -7.82
C ALA A 343 -29.84 47.89 -7.95
N SER A 344 -28.57 47.53 -8.16
CA SER A 344 -28.13 46.14 -8.24
C SER A 344 -27.87 45.53 -6.87
N PRO A 345 -27.81 44.20 -6.75
CA PRO A 345 -27.52 43.52 -5.48
C PRO A 345 -26.02 43.49 -5.16
N LEU A 346 -25.18 44.18 -5.94
CA LEU A 346 -23.74 44.24 -5.69
C LEU A 346 -23.44 45.01 -4.41
N THR A 347 -22.40 44.57 -3.69
CA THR A 347 -21.92 45.31 -2.52
C THR A 347 -20.89 46.34 -2.98
N ASP A 348 -21.20 47.62 -2.81
CA ASP A 348 -20.30 48.72 -3.18
C ASP A 348 -19.03 48.66 -2.32
N ALA A 349 -17.90 48.32 -2.93
CA ALA A 349 -16.58 48.37 -2.34
C ALA A 349 -15.71 49.43 -3.03
N GLY A 350 -16.33 50.38 -3.76
CA GLY A 350 -15.63 51.34 -4.60
C GLY A 350 -14.85 52.43 -3.84
N TYR A 351 -13.94 53.09 -4.55
CA TYR A 351 -13.04 54.12 -4.02
C TYR A 351 -13.75 55.20 -3.21
N SER A 352 -14.89 55.71 -3.70
CA SER A 352 -15.63 56.78 -3.02
C SER A 352 -16.22 56.36 -1.66
N ARG A 353 -16.38 55.07 -1.42
CA ARG A 353 -16.92 54.52 -0.16
C ARG A 353 -15.82 54.08 0.80
N HIS A 354 -14.73 53.53 0.27
CA HIS A 354 -13.62 52.96 1.03
C HIS A 354 -12.29 53.66 0.74
N GLU A 355 -12.27 55.00 0.68
CA GLU A 355 -11.12 55.78 0.21
C GLU A 355 -9.78 55.41 0.90
N SER A 356 -9.81 55.09 2.19
CA SER A 356 -8.62 54.69 2.97
C SER A 356 -7.98 53.37 2.53
N ASP A 357 -8.70 52.53 1.79
CA ASP A 357 -8.22 51.23 1.29
C ASP A 357 -7.65 51.31 -0.12
N TYR A 358 -7.59 52.54 -0.68
CA TYR A 358 -7.02 52.82 -1.97
C TYR A 358 -5.86 53.81 -1.86
N TRP A 359 -4.92 53.71 -2.79
CA TRP A 359 -3.81 54.65 -2.88
C TRP A 359 -3.47 54.97 -4.33
N ARG A 360 -2.78 56.09 -4.52
CA ARG A 360 -2.24 56.48 -5.82
C ARG A 360 -0.76 56.25 -5.90
N ASP A 361 -0.34 55.45 -6.88
CA ASP A 361 1.05 55.36 -7.27
C ASP A 361 1.48 56.70 -7.89
N GLN A 362 2.45 57.37 -7.28
CA GLN A 362 2.94 58.68 -7.72
C GLN A 362 3.88 58.58 -8.92
N SER A 363 4.43 57.40 -9.22
CA SER A 363 5.25 57.17 -10.41
C SER A 363 4.41 57.15 -11.70
N ARG A 364 3.09 56.98 -11.58
CA ARG A 364 2.16 56.85 -12.70
C ARG A 364 1.22 58.06 -12.81
N ARG A 365 0.97 58.50 -14.04
CA ARG A 365 0.09 59.63 -14.31
C ARG A 365 -1.39 59.25 -14.09
N PRO A 366 -2.19 60.06 -13.37
CA PRO A 366 -3.63 59.90 -13.35
C PRO A 366 -4.22 59.94 -14.78
N PRO A 367 -5.24 59.11 -15.08
CA PRO A 367 -6.03 58.32 -14.14
C PRO A 367 -5.60 56.83 -14.06
N HIS A 368 -4.39 56.49 -14.50
CA HIS A 368 -3.88 55.10 -14.58
C HIS A 368 -3.05 54.69 -13.35
N ASN A 369 -3.40 55.20 -12.17
CA ASN A 369 -2.52 55.09 -10.99
C ASN A 369 -3.24 54.81 -9.67
N LEU A 370 -4.52 54.44 -9.68
CA LEU A 370 -5.26 54.11 -8.45
C LEU A 370 -5.15 52.60 -8.18
N TYR A 371 -4.84 52.20 -6.95
CA TYR A 371 -4.65 50.81 -6.57
C TYR A 371 -5.39 50.50 -5.25
N THR A 372 -5.65 49.21 -5.01
CA THR A 372 -6.21 48.69 -3.75
C THR A 372 -5.62 47.31 -3.44
N GLY A 373 -6.03 46.67 -2.35
CA GLY A 373 -5.66 45.29 -2.00
C GLY A 373 -6.88 44.48 -1.59
N THR A 374 -6.93 43.20 -1.94
CA THR A 374 -8.14 42.37 -1.79
C THR A 374 -8.54 42.20 -0.32
N ASP A 375 -7.58 41.91 0.55
CA ASP A 375 -7.84 41.63 1.97
C ASP A 375 -8.36 42.86 2.73
N ARG A 376 -7.97 44.07 2.30
CA ARG A 376 -8.49 45.33 2.88
C ARG A 376 -9.98 45.48 2.63
N LEU A 377 -10.42 45.14 1.42
CA LEU A 377 -11.83 45.24 1.04
C LEU A 377 -12.67 44.13 1.68
N TRP A 378 -12.14 42.90 1.77
CA TRP A 378 -12.81 41.82 2.50
C TRP A 378 -12.92 42.08 4.00
N ALA A 379 -11.98 42.82 4.61
CA ALA A 379 -12.02 43.12 6.05
C ALA A 379 -13.30 43.86 6.48
N HIS A 380 -13.95 44.60 5.57
CA HIS A 380 -15.25 45.26 5.82
C HIS A 380 -16.45 44.30 5.82
N HIS A 381 -16.23 43.04 5.45
CA HIS A 381 -17.26 42.02 5.22
C HIS A 381 -16.84 40.64 5.78
N ALA A 382 -16.06 40.63 6.86
CA ALA A 382 -15.56 39.40 7.48
C ALA A 382 -16.66 38.47 8.02
N ASP A 383 -17.88 38.98 8.20
CA ASP A 383 -19.08 38.24 8.59
C ASP A 383 -19.66 37.38 7.46
N ARG A 384 -19.31 37.67 6.19
CA ARG A 384 -19.77 36.91 5.03
C ARG A 384 -18.88 35.69 4.81
N THR A 385 -19.35 34.50 5.20
CA THR A 385 -18.58 33.24 5.09
C THR A 385 -19.15 32.27 4.04
N THR A 386 -20.13 32.69 3.25
CA THR A 386 -20.70 31.86 2.17
C THR A 386 -19.71 31.75 1.01
N VAL A 387 -19.52 30.52 0.50
CA VAL A 387 -18.78 30.29 -0.75
C VAL A 387 -19.74 30.52 -1.91
N PRO A 388 -19.50 31.53 -2.77
CA PRO A 388 -20.35 31.81 -3.93
C PRO A 388 -20.26 30.67 -4.97
N PRO A 389 -21.28 30.50 -5.84
CA PRO A 389 -21.25 29.47 -6.87
C PRO A 389 -20.04 29.66 -7.80
N ALA A 390 -19.39 28.56 -8.17
CA ALA A 390 -18.29 28.59 -9.11
C ALA A 390 -18.78 28.95 -10.53
N PRO A 391 -18.06 29.79 -11.28
CA PRO A 391 -18.46 30.18 -12.63
C PRO A 391 -18.21 29.12 -13.70
N PHE A 392 -17.31 28.17 -13.41
CA PHE A 392 -16.92 27.12 -14.33
C PHE A 392 -16.84 25.78 -13.61
N VAL A 393 -17.07 24.72 -14.37
CA VAL A 393 -16.85 23.36 -13.91
C VAL A 393 -15.48 22.91 -14.39
N HIS A 394 -14.71 22.29 -13.49
CA HIS A 394 -13.33 21.89 -13.75
C HIS A 394 -13.21 20.36 -13.87
N ARG A 395 -12.18 19.94 -14.59
CA ARG A 395 -11.68 18.57 -14.64
C ARG A 395 -10.96 18.25 -13.34
N TYR A 396 -11.03 17.00 -12.89
CA TYR A 396 -10.03 16.50 -11.93
C TYR A 396 -8.74 16.13 -12.68
N PRO A 397 -7.56 16.17 -12.04
CA PRO A 397 -6.30 15.75 -12.64
C PRO A 397 -6.39 14.33 -13.21
N GLY A 398 -6.11 14.20 -14.52
CA GLY A 398 -6.17 12.94 -15.24
C GLY A 398 -7.55 12.58 -15.81
N GLN A 399 -8.59 13.37 -15.59
CA GLN A 399 -9.84 13.25 -16.33
C GLN A 399 -9.60 13.58 -17.81
N ASP A 400 -10.19 12.86 -18.77
CA ASP A 400 -10.07 13.22 -20.18
C ASP A 400 -10.70 14.60 -20.52
N LEU A 401 -10.27 15.19 -21.63
CA LEU A 401 -10.90 16.37 -22.21
C LEU A 401 -12.30 16.03 -22.75
N HIS A 402 -13.08 17.07 -23.06
CA HIS A 402 -14.36 16.89 -23.76
C HIS A 402 -14.13 16.18 -25.12
N PRO A 403 -15.03 15.27 -25.57
CA PRO A 403 -14.85 14.55 -26.84
C PRO A 403 -14.67 15.45 -28.07
N GLU A 404 -15.33 16.60 -28.09
CA GLU A 404 -15.21 17.64 -29.14
C GLU A 404 -13.95 18.54 -29.00
N ALA A 405 -12.96 18.15 -28.20
CA ALA A 405 -11.72 18.92 -28.06
C ALA A 405 -10.81 18.72 -29.27
N GLU A 406 -10.40 19.82 -29.89
CA GLU A 406 -9.46 19.87 -31.00
C GLU A 406 -8.16 20.55 -30.55
N VAL A 407 -7.01 20.11 -31.06
CA VAL A 407 -5.73 20.78 -30.77
C VAL A 407 -5.77 22.21 -31.28
N ALA A 408 -5.31 23.17 -30.47
CA ALA A 408 -5.17 24.56 -30.85
C ALA A 408 -3.88 25.15 -30.27
N THR A 409 -3.15 25.91 -31.08
CA THR A 409 -1.93 26.59 -30.61
C THR A 409 -2.20 28.00 -30.12
N GLY A 410 -3.35 28.59 -30.46
CA GLY A 410 -3.74 29.90 -29.93
C GLY A 410 -5.08 30.43 -30.42
N VAL A 411 -5.37 31.67 -30.01
CA VAL A 411 -6.50 32.47 -30.51
C VAL A 411 -6.12 33.94 -30.57
N SER A 412 -6.60 34.63 -31.59
CA SER A 412 -6.48 36.09 -31.77
C SER A 412 -7.87 36.73 -31.68
N ILE A 413 -7.98 37.87 -31.00
CA ILE A 413 -9.25 38.55 -30.73
C ILE A 413 -9.08 40.05 -31.03
N ASP A 414 -9.93 40.58 -31.89
CA ASP A 414 -9.96 42.00 -32.26
C ASP A 414 -11.14 42.72 -31.58
N PHE A 415 -10.84 43.59 -30.62
CA PHE A 415 -11.83 44.48 -30.00
C PHE A 415 -11.91 45.86 -30.68
N GLY A 416 -11.12 46.12 -31.73
CA GLY A 416 -11.06 47.34 -32.51
C GLY A 416 -9.77 48.13 -32.26
N LEU A 417 -9.63 48.79 -31.11
CA LEU A 417 -8.36 49.45 -30.71
C LEU A 417 -7.55 48.59 -29.73
N THR A 418 -7.96 47.34 -29.55
CA THR A 418 -7.31 46.40 -28.64
C THR A 418 -7.32 45.04 -29.29
N GLU A 419 -6.14 44.59 -29.69
CA GLU A 419 -5.90 43.23 -30.15
C GLU A 419 -5.31 42.41 -29.01
N VAL A 420 -5.82 41.20 -28.84
CA VAL A 420 -5.40 40.28 -27.79
C VAL A 420 -5.16 38.91 -28.41
N ASP A 421 -3.97 38.38 -28.18
CA ASP A 421 -3.63 37.02 -28.59
C ASP A 421 -3.35 36.17 -27.36
N TYR A 422 -3.67 34.89 -27.47
CA TYR A 422 -3.30 33.87 -26.51
C TYR A 422 -2.59 32.75 -27.25
N ASP A 423 -1.38 32.40 -26.81
CA ASP A 423 -0.58 31.30 -27.36
C ASP A 423 -0.38 30.22 -26.29
N TRP A 424 -0.62 28.95 -26.63
CA TRP A 424 -0.34 27.85 -25.72
C TRP A 424 1.17 27.70 -25.48
N ASN A 425 1.60 27.70 -24.21
CA ASN A 425 3.02 27.57 -23.85
C ASN A 425 3.39 26.21 -23.23
N GLY A 426 2.46 25.23 -23.23
CA GLY A 426 2.61 23.93 -22.59
C GLY A 426 2.03 23.84 -21.17
N THR A 427 1.74 24.97 -20.53
CA THR A 427 1.18 25.03 -19.16
C THR A 427 -0.01 25.99 -19.01
N GLY A 428 -0.09 27.00 -19.87
CA GLY A 428 -1.13 28.02 -19.90
C GLY A 428 -1.14 28.79 -21.22
N TRP A 429 -2.11 29.68 -21.37
CA TRP A 429 -2.34 30.48 -22.57
C TRP A 429 -1.71 31.86 -22.44
N ALA A 430 -0.47 32.01 -22.92
CA ALA A 430 0.32 33.23 -22.77
C ALA A 430 -0.31 34.42 -23.53
N ARG A 431 -0.77 35.43 -22.79
CA ARG A 431 -1.46 36.60 -23.34
C ARG A 431 -0.49 37.63 -23.93
N THR A 432 -0.78 38.06 -25.16
CA THR A 432 -0.16 39.21 -25.83
C THR A 432 -1.24 40.27 -26.01
N HIS A 433 -0.88 41.54 -25.84
CA HIS A 433 -1.81 42.67 -25.96
C HIS A 433 -1.20 43.74 -26.85
N ASN A 434 -1.89 44.08 -27.94
CA ASN A 434 -1.43 45.03 -28.95
C ASN A 434 0.03 44.72 -29.38
N GLY A 435 0.31 43.46 -29.70
CA GLY A 435 1.63 42.97 -30.13
C GLY A 435 2.71 42.92 -29.04
N THR A 436 2.40 43.28 -27.79
CA THR A 436 3.36 43.25 -26.68
C THR A 436 3.04 42.14 -25.70
N ALA A 437 4.06 41.38 -25.30
CA ALA A 437 3.99 40.41 -24.21
C ALA A 437 3.31 41.00 -22.96
N HIS A 438 2.19 40.42 -22.53
CA HIS A 438 1.48 40.96 -21.37
C HIS A 438 2.06 40.38 -20.08
N VAL A 439 2.67 41.25 -19.28
CA VAL A 439 3.19 40.92 -17.94
C VAL A 439 2.44 41.74 -16.87
N ASP A 440 2.37 41.21 -15.66
CA ASP A 440 1.92 41.96 -14.48
C ASP A 440 3.01 42.88 -13.93
N ALA A 441 2.70 43.63 -12.86
CA ALA A 441 3.59 44.60 -12.24
C ALA A 441 4.85 43.96 -11.64
N GLU A 442 4.79 42.67 -11.34
CA GLU A 442 5.88 41.83 -10.87
C GLU A 442 6.73 41.25 -12.01
N GLY A 443 6.35 41.50 -13.27
CA GLY A 443 7.04 41.02 -14.46
C GLY A 443 6.69 39.59 -14.85
N VAL A 444 5.66 39.00 -14.24
CA VAL A 444 5.21 37.63 -14.54
C VAL A 444 4.32 37.65 -15.78
N ARG A 445 4.62 36.75 -16.73
CA ARG A 445 3.81 36.59 -17.95
C ARG A 445 2.39 36.17 -17.57
N ILE A 446 1.40 36.87 -18.10
CA ILE A 446 0.00 36.46 -17.97
C ILE A 446 -0.22 35.24 -18.87
N ALA A 447 -0.54 34.12 -18.23
CA ALA A 447 -0.78 32.84 -18.91
C ALA A 447 -1.81 32.01 -18.13
N PRO A 448 -3.11 32.34 -18.18
CA PRO A 448 -4.14 31.56 -17.51
C PRO A 448 -4.18 30.11 -18.00
N ALA A 449 -4.66 29.20 -17.15
CA ALA A 449 -4.86 27.80 -17.52
C ALA A 449 -5.93 27.66 -18.62
N ASN A 450 -6.94 28.53 -18.58
CA ASN A 450 -8.08 28.50 -19.49
C ASN A 450 -8.38 29.88 -20.08
N VAL A 451 -8.83 29.89 -21.34
CA VAL A 451 -9.37 31.09 -22.00
C VAL A 451 -10.74 30.76 -22.57
N VAL A 452 -11.75 31.56 -22.26
CA VAL A 452 -13.10 31.42 -22.78
C VAL A 452 -13.40 32.62 -23.67
N ILE A 453 -13.67 32.37 -24.94
CA ILE A 453 -14.20 33.39 -25.85
C ILE A 453 -15.70 33.24 -25.82
N GLN A 454 -16.39 34.17 -25.17
CA GLN A 454 -17.85 34.18 -25.09
C GLN A 454 -18.38 35.19 -26.09
N PHE A 455 -18.99 34.71 -27.18
CA PHE A 455 -19.54 35.59 -28.20
C PHE A 455 -20.86 36.19 -27.72
N ILE A 456 -20.88 37.50 -27.56
CA ILE A 456 -22.02 38.26 -27.06
C ILE A 456 -22.38 39.41 -27.98
N ARG A 457 -23.57 39.97 -27.76
CA ARG A 457 -24.01 41.20 -28.40
C ARG A 457 -23.63 42.40 -27.54
N TYR A 458 -23.30 43.51 -28.20
CA TYR A 458 -23.10 44.79 -27.55
C TYR A 458 -24.22 45.77 -27.90
N GLY A 459 -24.95 46.21 -26.87
CA GLY A 459 -25.93 47.29 -26.94
C GLY A 459 -25.28 48.66 -26.71
N ARG A 460 -26.14 49.67 -26.51
CA ARG A 460 -25.74 51.02 -26.07
C ARG A 460 -26.20 51.23 -24.64
N SER A 461 -25.29 51.66 -23.77
CA SER A 461 -25.61 51.93 -22.37
C SER A 461 -26.68 53.03 -22.24
N ALA A 462 -27.68 52.78 -21.41
CA ALA A 462 -28.66 53.80 -21.01
C ALA A 462 -28.03 54.98 -20.23
N ALA A 463 -26.82 54.81 -19.67
CA ALA A 463 -26.13 55.83 -18.90
C ALA A 463 -25.22 56.73 -19.76
N ASP A 464 -24.70 56.22 -20.88
CA ASP A 464 -23.96 56.98 -21.90
C ASP A 464 -24.07 56.24 -23.24
N LEU A 465 -24.75 56.83 -24.22
CA LEU A 465 -25.00 56.20 -25.53
C LEU A 465 -23.74 55.89 -26.34
N ARG A 466 -22.57 56.44 -25.94
CA ARG A 466 -21.26 56.13 -26.54
C ARG A 466 -20.58 54.94 -25.89
N SER A 467 -21.07 54.50 -24.72
CA SER A 467 -20.56 53.31 -24.06
C SER A 467 -21.23 52.07 -24.63
N PRO A 468 -20.44 51.11 -25.15
CA PRO A 468 -20.97 49.79 -25.44
C PRO A 468 -21.45 49.14 -24.14
N GLU A 469 -22.48 48.32 -24.24
CA GLU A 469 -23.06 47.57 -23.13
C GLU A 469 -23.02 46.08 -23.47
N ALA A 470 -22.21 45.32 -22.75
CA ALA A 470 -22.11 43.88 -22.89
C ALA A 470 -23.43 43.22 -22.45
N ILE A 471 -24.12 42.54 -23.39
CA ILE A 471 -25.34 41.78 -23.09
C ILE A 471 -24.92 40.36 -22.76
N THR A 472 -24.86 40.06 -21.47
CA THR A 472 -24.35 38.78 -20.96
C THR A 472 -25.46 37.78 -20.59
N GLU A 473 -26.72 38.19 -20.67
CA GLU A 473 -27.90 37.33 -20.52
C GLU A 473 -28.38 36.82 -21.89
N GLY A 474 -28.77 35.56 -21.95
CA GLY A 474 -29.22 34.87 -23.16
C GLY A 474 -28.44 33.60 -23.43
N SER A 475 -28.10 33.38 -24.70
CA SER A 475 -27.29 32.26 -25.17
C SER A 475 -26.55 32.65 -26.45
N GLY A 476 -25.48 31.93 -26.76
CA GLY A 476 -24.71 32.11 -27.98
C GLY A 476 -23.50 31.18 -28.06
N ASP A 477 -22.69 31.36 -29.09
CA ASP A 477 -21.48 30.56 -29.28
C ASP A 477 -20.40 30.90 -28.25
N ALA A 478 -19.58 29.92 -27.90
CA ALA A 478 -18.37 30.12 -27.11
C ALA A 478 -17.25 29.18 -27.56
N TRP A 479 -16.00 29.61 -27.41
CA TRP A 479 -14.82 28.75 -27.60
C TRP A 479 -14.05 28.66 -26.29
N LEU A 480 -13.85 27.43 -25.80
CA LEU A 480 -13.18 27.17 -24.52
C LEU A 480 -11.82 26.56 -24.81
N PHE A 481 -10.78 27.33 -24.54
CA PHE A 481 -9.38 26.95 -24.67
C PHE A 481 -8.87 26.42 -23.34
N THR A 482 -8.41 25.18 -23.31
CA THR A 482 -7.96 24.47 -22.10
C THR A 482 -6.95 23.40 -22.50
N ASP A 483 -5.87 23.23 -21.74
CA ASP A 483 -4.90 22.13 -21.93
C ASP A 483 -4.34 22.00 -23.36
N GLY A 484 -4.09 23.13 -24.05
CA GLY A 484 -3.63 23.15 -25.45
C GLY A 484 -4.68 22.74 -26.50
N HIS A 485 -5.96 22.71 -26.12
CA HIS A 485 -7.08 22.37 -27.00
C HIS A 485 -8.15 23.46 -26.98
N VAL A 486 -9.02 23.46 -27.98
CA VAL A 486 -10.24 24.27 -28.06
C VAL A 486 -11.46 23.36 -28.15
N VAL A 487 -12.52 23.73 -27.44
CA VAL A 487 -13.86 23.15 -27.58
C VAL A 487 -14.81 24.23 -28.05
N ARG A 488 -15.45 24.01 -29.21
CA ARG A 488 -16.53 24.90 -29.70
C ARG A 488 -17.84 24.51 -29.00
N ALA A 489 -18.41 25.43 -28.25
CA ALA A 489 -19.50 25.22 -27.33
C ALA A 489 -20.60 26.27 -27.50
N GLN A 490 -21.69 26.10 -26.77
CA GLN A 490 -22.75 27.08 -26.57
C GLN A 490 -22.74 27.54 -25.12
N TRP A 491 -22.82 28.84 -24.88
CA TRP A 491 -23.08 29.37 -23.55
C TRP A 491 -24.57 29.61 -23.35
N HIS A 492 -25.03 29.40 -22.12
CA HIS A 492 -26.40 29.69 -21.71
C HIS A 492 -26.44 30.38 -20.36
N ARG A 493 -27.15 31.50 -20.28
CA ARG A 493 -27.35 32.29 -19.06
C ARG A 493 -28.71 32.97 -19.10
N PRO A 494 -29.78 32.31 -18.63
CA PRO A 494 -31.14 32.82 -18.78
C PRO A 494 -31.44 34.05 -17.90
N ASP A 495 -30.71 34.22 -16.79
CA ASP A 495 -30.81 35.37 -15.89
C ASP A 495 -29.44 35.75 -15.31
N ALA A 496 -29.29 37.03 -14.94
CA ALA A 496 -28.04 37.56 -14.39
C ALA A 496 -27.66 36.96 -13.02
N GLY A 497 -28.58 36.34 -12.28
CA GLY A 497 -28.37 35.81 -10.93
C GLY A 497 -27.56 34.51 -10.88
N ARG A 498 -27.16 33.95 -12.02
CA ARG A 498 -26.29 32.77 -12.12
C ARG A 498 -25.14 32.99 -13.10
N PRO A 499 -24.01 32.29 -12.93
CA PRO A 499 -22.97 32.23 -13.97
C PRO A 499 -23.50 31.58 -15.26
N ALA A 500 -22.82 31.83 -16.38
CA ALA A 500 -23.11 31.14 -17.64
C ALA A 500 -22.66 29.68 -17.57
N THR A 501 -23.45 28.77 -18.14
CA THR A 501 -23.03 27.38 -18.38
C THR A 501 -22.55 27.21 -19.81
N PHE A 502 -21.67 26.24 -20.05
CA PHE A 502 -21.06 26.00 -21.36
C PHE A 502 -21.21 24.52 -21.74
N THR A 503 -21.85 24.25 -22.87
CA THR A 503 -22.12 22.89 -23.33
C THR A 503 -21.70 22.67 -24.78
N ALA A 504 -21.18 21.48 -25.08
CA ALA A 504 -20.88 21.02 -26.42
C ALA A 504 -21.47 19.62 -26.59
N ASP A 505 -22.13 19.36 -27.72
CA ASP A 505 -22.89 18.13 -27.99
C ASP A 505 -23.82 17.69 -26.84
N GLY A 506 -24.49 18.66 -26.21
CA GLY A 506 -25.41 18.41 -25.10
C GLY A 506 -24.75 18.07 -23.75
N SER A 507 -23.42 18.02 -23.67
CA SER A 507 -22.68 17.76 -22.43
C SER A 507 -21.91 19.00 -21.95
N GLU A 508 -21.71 19.12 -20.64
CA GLU A 508 -21.02 20.27 -20.03
C GLU A 508 -19.50 20.22 -20.30
N VAL A 509 -18.95 21.34 -20.78
CA VAL A 509 -17.52 21.46 -21.03
C VAL A 509 -16.79 21.79 -19.73
N ARG A 510 -15.82 20.95 -19.36
CA ARG A 510 -15.02 21.10 -18.14
C ARG A 510 -13.63 21.65 -18.44
N LEU A 511 -13.26 22.71 -17.74
CA LEU A 511 -11.96 23.38 -17.88
C LEU A 511 -10.87 22.67 -17.07
N SER A 512 -9.60 22.87 -17.44
CA SER A 512 -8.49 22.41 -16.61
C SER A 512 -8.39 23.22 -15.31
N PRO A 513 -7.94 22.63 -14.19
CA PRO A 513 -7.67 23.38 -12.97
C PRO A 513 -6.76 24.59 -13.19
N GLY A 514 -7.19 25.76 -12.72
CA GLY A 514 -6.42 27.00 -12.75
C GLY A 514 -7.28 28.24 -12.96
N THR A 515 -6.61 29.36 -13.28
CA THR A 515 -7.28 30.64 -13.54
C THR A 515 -7.90 30.66 -14.94
N THR A 516 -9.02 31.36 -15.07
CA THR A 516 -9.78 31.44 -16.33
C THR A 516 -9.93 32.90 -16.78
N TRP A 517 -9.57 33.18 -18.03
CA TRP A 517 -9.82 34.49 -18.64
C TRP A 517 -10.98 34.40 -19.62
N VAL A 518 -11.93 35.34 -19.56
CA VAL A 518 -13.11 35.37 -20.40
C VAL A 518 -13.08 36.61 -21.27
N ALA A 519 -12.96 36.44 -22.57
CA ALA A 519 -13.12 37.52 -23.53
C ALA A 519 -14.59 37.62 -23.96
N LEU A 520 -15.25 38.73 -23.61
CA LEU A 520 -16.59 39.02 -24.08
C LEU A 520 -16.52 39.62 -25.50
N ALA A 521 -16.32 38.76 -26.49
CA ALA A 521 -16.09 39.15 -27.87
C ALA A 521 -17.39 39.36 -28.65
N LYS A 522 -17.32 40.06 -29.79
CA LYS A 522 -18.42 40.07 -30.76
C LYS A 522 -18.27 38.87 -31.68
N GLU A 523 -19.37 38.38 -32.23
CA GLU A 523 -19.31 37.37 -33.29
C GLU A 523 -18.44 37.86 -34.46
N GLY A 524 -17.61 36.96 -34.99
CA GLY A 524 -16.71 37.25 -36.12
C GLY A 524 -15.46 38.08 -35.78
N THR A 525 -15.16 38.31 -34.50
CA THR A 525 -13.97 39.08 -34.07
C THR A 525 -12.89 38.24 -33.40
N ALA A 526 -12.95 36.92 -33.53
CA ALA A 526 -11.93 36.01 -33.02
C ALA A 526 -11.57 34.97 -34.08
N GLU A 527 -10.29 34.59 -34.12
CA GLU A 527 -9.71 33.62 -35.05
C GLU A 527 -8.87 32.60 -34.28
N ILE A 528 -9.15 31.31 -34.47
CA ILE A 528 -8.38 30.21 -33.89
C ILE A 528 -7.09 30.06 -34.69
N ARG A 529 -5.99 29.80 -33.99
CA ARG A 529 -4.67 29.55 -34.57
C ARG A 529 -4.29 28.10 -34.29
N ASP A 530 -3.91 27.40 -35.36
CA ASP A 530 -3.56 25.98 -35.36
C ASP A 530 -2.05 25.77 -35.44
#